data_AF-D5U605-F1
#
_entry.id   AF-D5U605-F1
#
_cell.length_a   1.000
_cell.length_b   1.000
_cell.length_c   1.000
_cell.angle_alpha   90.00
_cell.angle_beta   90.00
_cell.angle_gamma   90.00
#
_symmetry.space_group_name_H-M   'P 1'
#
loop_
_entity.id
_entity.type
_entity.pdbx_description
1 polymer ?
#
loop_
_entity_poly.entity_id
_entity_poly.type
_entity_poly.pdbx_seq_one_letter_code
_entity_poly.pdbx_strand_id
1 'polypeptide(L)'
;MFKAMNKYYEINFDKILELKEIIIHENIEITCVNSNGISIIVPGSCVDILISEKNNILLRNVKYYISSFSSKFFNLNNPQTNKKTVVEGSDESEYSEYDYFYHIYKNCMPSNEKLKSANSIFLEKIVKEKPNNRIYLLKPYADELKLESKAQKVSNEIAISIERILTGLGIIARLDFIRYIKYIKTSKQNSNNIINTETEVMISSIMNSIVSYLEKEYVFRDIFDNLDLLNDSNILSHSNRVFILMVEFLYYYNNTFNKGLSNKLRQDYQDKYLEYYRVVLNKFNISKGIEKLEKLYKLGIRKFTASEIVNYAVGAFYHDVAMLNIMDFIPTDEFIKDGDFKDFHTLKAYYFLKYVLNQKDEAALIAGLHHECYGYGSGIMKNFIDKKANDPKHKIDFLMTFETEDIVNADALAYFPAKMLEIADIYDSLTFMNGSRNKNPEEVVMFMRAMFIDEKIKIDPIAFSLFSQFLSDVKGINIIEQ
;
A
#
# COMPACT_ATOMS: atom_id res chain seq x y z
N MET A 1 11.29 3.05 26.13
CA MET A 1 11.58 3.98 25.03
C MET A 1 10.35 4.34 24.17
N PHE A 2 9.18 3.70 24.35
CA PHE A 2 8.01 3.86 23.45
C PHE A 2 6.86 4.77 23.94
N LYS A 3 7.06 5.60 24.97
CA LYS A 3 5.98 6.46 25.52
C LYS A 3 5.78 7.82 24.81
N ALA A 4 6.62 8.16 23.83
CA ALA A 4 6.70 9.54 23.29
C ALA A 4 6.09 9.73 21.88
N MET A 5 5.53 8.69 21.26
CA MET A 5 5.38 8.72 19.80
C MET A 5 4.16 9.44 19.21
N ASN A 6 3.17 9.93 19.97
CA ASN A 6 1.99 10.64 19.40
C ASN A 6 1.35 11.67 20.37
N LYS A 7 2.13 12.56 20.99
CA LYS A 7 1.56 13.78 21.59
C LYS A 7 1.92 14.95 20.70
N TYR A 8 0.95 15.77 20.34
CA TYR A 8 1.15 16.98 19.55
C TYR A 8 0.68 18.22 20.36
N TYR A 9 1.39 19.33 20.20
CA TYR A 9 1.07 20.62 20.84
C TYR A 9 0.65 21.61 19.77
N GLU A 10 -0.50 22.26 19.97
CA GLU A 10 -0.91 23.36 19.11
C GLU A 10 0.07 24.53 19.24
N ILE A 11 0.49 25.09 18.10
CA ILE A 11 1.40 26.24 18.01
C ILE A 11 0.75 27.35 17.19
N ASN A 12 0.98 28.61 17.57
CA ASN A 12 0.58 29.75 16.75
C ASN A 12 1.57 29.93 15.59
N PHE A 13 1.07 30.28 14.40
CA PHE A 13 1.85 30.77 13.27
C PHE A 13 2.90 31.84 13.63
N ASP A 14 2.59 32.81 14.49
CA ASP A 14 3.56 33.84 14.91
C ASP A 14 4.78 33.23 15.61
N LYS A 15 4.57 32.12 16.33
CA LYS A 15 5.65 31.39 17.01
C LYS A 15 6.45 30.53 16.02
N ILE A 16 5.81 30.05 14.96
CA ILE A 16 6.49 29.42 13.82
C ILE A 16 7.43 30.43 13.14
N LEU A 17 6.98 31.68 12.94
CA LEU A 17 7.82 32.76 12.42
C LEU A 17 9.01 33.06 13.34
N GLU A 18 8.76 33.18 14.65
CA GLU A 18 9.80 33.47 15.64
C GLU A 18 10.88 32.39 15.70
N LEU A 19 10.49 31.12 15.60
CA LEU A 19 11.38 29.97 15.76
C LEU A 19 11.78 29.33 14.43
N LYS A 20 11.56 30.02 13.30
CA LYS A 20 11.86 29.53 11.95
C LYS A 20 13.25 28.90 11.87
N GLU A 21 14.29 29.60 12.31
CA GLU A 21 15.67 29.11 12.22
C GLU A 21 15.90 27.81 13.01
N ILE A 22 15.29 27.70 14.20
CA ILE A 22 15.36 26.48 15.02
C ILE A 22 14.54 25.35 14.38
N ILE A 23 13.37 25.68 13.82
CA ILE A 23 12.52 24.73 13.09
C ILE A 23 13.27 24.15 11.89
N ILE A 24 13.98 24.98 11.12
CA ILE A 24 14.79 24.56 9.98
C ILE A 24 15.99 23.72 10.45
N HIS A 25 16.76 24.22 11.42
CA HIS A 25 17.98 23.57 11.90
C HIS A 25 17.73 22.19 12.51
N GLU A 26 16.69 22.07 13.34
CA GLU A 26 16.33 20.82 14.03
C GLU A 26 15.30 19.98 13.23
N ASN A 27 14.97 20.42 12.00
CA ASN A 27 13.96 19.83 11.12
C ASN A 27 12.63 19.50 11.84
N ILE A 28 12.10 20.47 12.57
CA ILE A 28 10.88 20.28 13.37
C ILE A 28 9.65 20.34 12.49
N GLU A 29 8.92 19.22 12.40
CA GLU A 29 7.68 19.13 11.65
C GLU A 29 6.56 20.01 12.24
N ILE A 30 5.89 20.74 11.36
CA ILE A 30 4.66 21.50 11.63
C ILE A 30 3.48 20.80 10.94
N THR A 31 2.57 20.21 11.71
CA THR A 31 1.32 19.66 11.20
C THR A 31 0.27 20.77 11.12
N CYS A 32 -0.22 21.08 9.92
CA CYS A 32 -1.28 22.05 9.66
C CYS A 32 -2.60 21.32 9.44
N VAL A 33 -3.64 21.59 10.21
CA VAL A 33 -4.97 20.98 10.03
C VAL A 33 -5.97 22.05 9.65
N ASN A 34 -6.57 21.94 8.47
CA ASN A 34 -7.58 22.89 8.01
C ASN A 34 -8.97 22.60 8.59
N SER A 35 -9.92 23.49 8.33
CA SER A 35 -11.31 23.37 8.82
C SER A 35 -12.05 22.12 8.31
N ASN A 36 -11.59 21.53 7.20
CA ASN A 36 -12.13 20.30 6.63
C ASN A 36 -11.43 19.05 7.19
N GLY A 37 -10.51 19.22 8.14
CA GLY A 37 -9.77 18.13 8.76
C GLY A 37 -8.64 17.55 7.90
N ILE A 38 -8.28 18.22 6.80
CA ILE A 38 -7.12 17.88 5.97
C ILE A 38 -5.86 18.29 6.75
N SER A 39 -4.98 17.32 6.96
CA SER A 39 -3.71 17.50 7.67
C SER A 39 -2.57 17.57 6.66
N ILE A 40 -1.82 18.66 6.66
CA ILE A 40 -0.64 18.91 5.85
C ILE A 40 0.55 18.93 6.80
N ILE A 41 1.47 17.98 6.66
CA ILE A 41 2.69 17.98 7.47
C ILE A 41 3.76 18.75 6.69
N VAL A 42 4.27 19.80 7.29
CA VAL A 42 5.33 20.65 6.74
C VAL A 42 6.63 20.30 7.48
N PRO A 43 7.62 19.71 6.82
CA PRO A 43 8.95 19.52 7.39
C PRO A 43 9.56 20.84 7.84
N GLY A 44 10.40 20.81 8.88
CA GLY A 44 11.04 22.03 9.37
C GLY A 44 11.90 22.72 8.32
N SER A 45 12.58 21.93 7.47
CA SER A 45 13.34 22.41 6.30
C SER A 45 12.49 23.16 5.27
N CYS A 46 11.17 22.93 5.24
CA CYS A 46 10.23 23.52 4.29
C CYS A 46 9.34 24.59 4.93
N VAL A 47 9.62 25.03 6.16
CA VAL A 47 8.76 25.98 6.86
C VAL A 47 8.67 27.33 6.14
N ASP A 48 9.68 27.67 5.33
CA ASP A 48 9.66 28.87 4.49
C ASP A 48 8.56 28.87 3.43
N ILE A 49 8.25 27.69 2.89
CA ILE A 49 7.15 27.50 1.94
C ILE A 49 5.82 27.68 2.65
N LEU A 50 5.68 27.12 3.87
CA LEU A 50 4.49 27.34 4.71
C LEU A 50 4.29 28.82 5.03
N ILE A 51 5.38 29.55 5.25
CA ILE A 51 5.33 30.99 5.54
C ILE A 51 4.91 31.78 4.30
N SER A 52 5.48 31.49 3.14
CA SER A 52 5.15 32.18 1.88
C SER A 52 3.73 31.88 1.41
N GLU A 53 3.26 30.64 1.62
CA GLU A 53 1.97 30.14 1.14
C GLU A 53 0.85 30.18 2.20
N LYS A 54 1.02 30.91 3.32
CA LYS A 54 0.03 31.00 4.41
C LYS A 54 -1.41 31.29 3.93
N ASN A 55 -1.57 32.05 2.85
CA ASN A 55 -2.86 32.46 2.32
C ASN A 55 -3.44 31.50 1.26
N ASN A 56 -2.73 30.43 0.93
CA ASN A 56 -3.17 29.39 0.01
C ASN A 56 -4.49 28.77 0.51
N ILE A 57 -5.35 28.33 -0.41
CA ILE A 57 -6.66 27.75 -0.09
C ILE A 57 -6.58 26.54 0.85
N LEU A 58 -5.45 25.83 0.83
CA LEU A 58 -5.18 24.68 1.69
C LEU A 58 -4.66 25.06 3.09
N LEU A 59 -4.08 26.27 3.24
CA LEU A 59 -3.39 26.74 4.45
C LEU A 59 -4.15 27.87 5.18
N ARG A 60 -5.23 28.36 4.59
CA ARG A 60 -6.09 29.38 5.19
C ARG A 60 -6.88 28.80 6.37
N ASN A 61 -6.86 29.50 7.52
CA ASN A 61 -7.56 29.11 8.75
C ASN A 61 -7.16 27.75 9.33
N VAL A 62 -5.93 27.30 9.10
CA VAL A 62 -5.40 26.06 9.67
C VAL A 62 -5.00 26.23 11.13
N LYS A 63 -5.04 25.13 11.89
CA LYS A 63 -4.38 24.99 13.18
C LYS A 63 -3.04 24.30 12.99
N TYR A 64 -2.00 24.79 13.66
CA TYR A 64 -0.65 24.24 13.55
C TYR A 64 -0.32 23.41 14.78
N TYR A 65 0.39 22.32 14.61
CA TYR A 65 0.80 21.43 15.68
C TYR A 65 2.25 20.99 15.52
N ILE A 66 2.93 20.74 16.63
CA ILE A 66 4.29 20.18 16.66
C ILE A 66 4.33 18.95 17.54
N SER A 67 5.25 18.03 17.26
CA SER A 67 5.41 16.84 18.08
C SER A 67 5.84 17.21 19.52
N SER A 68 5.43 16.40 20.48
CA SER A 68 5.84 16.52 21.88
C SER A 68 7.33 16.26 22.09
N PHE A 69 7.99 15.58 21.16
CA PHE A 69 9.43 15.43 21.16
C PHE A 69 10.11 16.77 20.84
N SER A 70 9.54 17.50 19.89
CA SER A 70 10.01 18.81 19.46
C SER A 70 9.66 19.93 20.45
N SER A 71 8.71 19.71 21.35
CA SER A 71 8.29 20.71 22.36
C SER A 71 9.43 21.26 23.25
N LYS A 72 10.51 20.50 23.41
CA LYS A 72 11.70 20.91 24.17
C LYS A 72 12.41 22.12 23.59
N PHE A 73 12.32 22.33 22.27
CA PHE A 73 12.94 23.46 21.57
C PHE A 73 12.12 24.75 21.67
N PHE A 74 10.84 24.66 22.04
CA PHE A 74 9.90 25.79 22.01
C PHE A 74 9.65 26.41 23.39
N ASN A 75 10.33 25.91 24.43
CA ASN A 75 10.20 26.38 25.81
C ASN A 75 8.71 26.56 26.22
N LEU A 76 7.87 25.56 25.93
CA LEU A 76 6.40 25.60 26.04
C LEU A 76 5.85 25.70 27.49
N ASN A 77 6.69 26.05 28.47
CA ASN A 77 6.31 26.19 29.88
C ASN A 77 5.59 27.52 30.20
N ASN A 78 5.30 28.38 29.22
CA ASN A 78 4.57 29.63 29.45
C ASN A 78 3.04 29.45 29.22
N PRO A 79 2.22 29.41 30.29
CA PRO A 79 0.79 29.14 30.20
C PRO A 79 -0.05 30.31 29.64
N GLN A 80 0.55 31.48 29.38
CA GLN A 80 -0.16 32.63 28.80
C GLN A 80 -0.28 32.57 27.26
N THR A 81 0.55 31.77 26.58
CA THR A 81 0.59 31.71 25.10
C THR A 81 0.07 30.41 24.51
N ASN A 82 -0.08 29.35 25.32
CA ASN A 82 -0.49 28.04 24.85
C ASN A 82 -1.76 27.63 25.60
N LYS A 83 -2.88 27.45 24.88
CA LYS A 83 -3.96 26.62 25.43
C LYS A 83 -3.32 25.26 25.74
N LYS A 84 -3.42 24.82 26.99
CA LYS A 84 -3.13 23.44 27.41
C LYS A 84 -4.14 22.49 26.76
N THR A 85 -4.14 22.40 25.46
CA THR A 85 -4.73 21.30 24.72
C THR A 85 -3.57 20.42 24.32
N VAL A 86 -3.07 19.66 25.29
CA VAL A 86 -2.50 18.35 24.96
C VAL A 86 -3.69 17.63 24.31
N VAL A 87 -3.70 17.54 22.98
CA VAL A 87 -4.59 16.59 22.32
C VAL A 87 -3.95 15.23 22.58
N GLU A 88 -4.24 14.67 23.76
CA GLU A 88 -4.14 13.23 23.91
C GLU A 88 -5.11 12.67 22.87
N GLY A 89 -4.63 11.76 22.01
CA GLY A 89 -5.49 11.12 21.01
C GLY A 89 -6.78 10.70 21.71
N SER A 90 -7.89 11.23 21.19
CA SER A 90 -9.26 11.15 21.72
C SER A 90 -9.46 10.09 22.80
N ASP A 91 -9.93 10.53 23.97
CA ASP A 91 -10.37 9.66 25.06
C ASP A 91 -11.32 8.60 24.48
N GLU A 92 -10.94 7.31 24.52
CA GLU A 92 -11.72 6.19 23.95
C GLU A 92 -13.10 6.05 24.61
N SER A 93 -13.32 6.74 25.73
CA SER A 93 -14.61 6.81 26.41
C SER A 93 -15.67 7.64 25.66
N GLU A 94 -15.28 8.40 24.62
CA GLU A 94 -16.19 9.28 23.86
C GLU A 94 -16.73 8.68 22.55
N TYR A 95 -16.10 7.62 22.00
CA TYR A 95 -16.43 7.10 20.67
C TYR A 95 -16.93 5.65 20.72
N SER A 96 -18.01 5.35 19.99
CA SER A 96 -18.35 3.95 19.69
C SER A 96 -17.27 3.32 18.79
N GLU A 97 -17.17 1.98 18.73
CA GLU A 97 -16.19 1.33 17.83
C GLU A 97 -16.42 1.71 16.35
N TYR A 98 -17.68 1.96 15.97
CA TYR A 98 -18.05 2.50 14.67
C TYR A 98 -17.44 3.88 14.43
N ASP A 99 -17.65 4.82 15.35
CA ASP A 99 -17.14 6.18 15.19
C ASP A 99 -15.61 6.20 15.25
N TYR A 100 -15.03 5.33 16.10
CA TYR A 100 -13.58 5.17 16.21
C TYR A 100 -12.96 4.63 14.92
N PHE A 101 -13.64 3.73 14.19
CA PHE A 101 -13.17 3.24 12.91
C PHE A 101 -12.96 4.39 11.91
N TYR A 102 -13.96 5.24 11.70
CA TYR A 102 -13.85 6.37 10.78
C TYR A 102 -13.03 7.54 11.34
N HIS A 103 -12.86 7.62 12.66
CA HIS A 103 -11.91 8.55 13.26
C HIS A 103 -10.47 8.21 12.87
N ILE A 104 -10.12 6.91 12.87
CA ILE A 104 -8.78 6.41 12.56
C ILE A 104 -8.57 6.25 11.04
N TYR A 105 -9.55 5.69 10.32
CA TYR A 105 -9.51 5.45 8.88
C TYR A 105 -10.44 6.40 8.14
N LYS A 106 -10.09 7.69 8.14
CA LYS A 106 -10.82 8.69 7.37
C LYS A 106 -10.81 8.36 5.86
N ASN A 107 -9.74 7.72 5.40
CA ASN A 107 -9.57 7.23 4.04
C ASN A 107 -10.48 6.04 3.66
N CYS A 108 -11.16 5.42 4.62
CA CYS A 108 -12.19 4.41 4.35
C CYS A 108 -13.59 5.01 4.17
N MET A 109 -13.78 6.31 4.41
CA MET A 109 -15.06 6.98 4.22
C MET A 109 -15.29 7.18 2.72
N PRO A 110 -16.33 6.57 2.13
CA PRO A 110 -16.58 6.74 0.70
C PRO A 110 -17.03 8.16 0.37
N SER A 111 -16.70 8.61 -0.83
CA SER A 111 -17.20 9.88 -1.38
C SER A 111 -18.63 9.74 -1.92
N ASN A 112 -18.98 8.56 -2.44
CA ASN A 112 -20.31 8.24 -2.95
C ASN A 112 -21.29 7.89 -1.81
N GLU A 113 -22.42 8.59 -1.72
CA GLU A 113 -23.44 8.40 -0.66
C GLU A 113 -24.10 7.01 -0.65
N LYS A 114 -24.28 6.36 -1.81
CA LYS A 114 -24.79 4.98 -1.86
C LYS A 114 -23.79 4.01 -1.24
N LEU A 115 -22.52 4.15 -1.63
CA LEU A 115 -21.42 3.33 -1.11
C LEU A 115 -21.23 3.55 0.38
N LYS A 116 -21.23 4.82 0.82
CA LYS A 116 -21.18 5.20 2.23
C LYS A 116 -22.29 4.54 3.03
N SER A 117 -23.52 4.55 2.52
CA SER A 117 -24.66 3.89 3.17
C SER A 117 -24.45 2.38 3.29
N ALA A 118 -24.01 1.73 2.20
CA ALA A 118 -23.73 0.29 2.19
C ALA A 118 -22.62 -0.11 3.17
N ASN A 119 -21.49 0.62 3.15
CA ASN A 119 -20.36 0.39 4.04
C ASN A 119 -20.72 0.65 5.51
N SER A 120 -21.53 1.69 5.78
CA SER A 120 -21.99 2.00 7.14
C SER A 120 -22.86 0.88 7.71
N ILE A 121 -23.84 0.38 6.94
CA ILE A 121 -24.69 -0.75 7.34
C ILE A 121 -23.84 -1.99 7.64
N PHE A 122 -22.83 -2.25 6.82
CA PHE A 122 -22.01 -3.43 6.99
C PHE A 122 -21.06 -3.30 8.19
N LEU A 123 -20.41 -2.14 8.36
CA LEU A 123 -19.58 -1.84 9.51
C LEU A 123 -20.38 -1.94 10.80
N GLU A 124 -21.58 -1.37 10.87
CA GLU A 124 -22.48 -1.51 12.02
C GLU A 124 -22.75 -2.97 12.39
N LYS A 125 -22.96 -3.82 11.39
CA LYS A 125 -23.18 -5.25 11.60
C LYS A 125 -21.93 -5.94 12.16
N ILE A 126 -20.75 -5.55 11.68
CA ILE A 126 -19.45 -6.09 12.10
C ILE A 126 -19.11 -5.66 13.54
N VAL A 127 -19.31 -4.39 13.90
CA VAL A 127 -18.96 -3.89 15.25
C VAL A 127 -19.90 -4.43 16.34
N LYS A 128 -21.15 -4.76 15.99
CA LYS A 128 -22.12 -5.41 16.90
C LYS A 128 -21.75 -6.87 17.19
N GLU A 129 -20.97 -7.51 16.33
CA GLU A 129 -20.54 -8.90 16.47
C GLU A 129 -19.26 -9.01 17.32
N LYS A 130 -19.11 -10.12 18.05
CA LYS A 130 -17.91 -10.39 18.83
C LYS A 130 -16.69 -10.47 17.90
N PRO A 131 -15.51 -9.98 18.30
CA PRO A 131 -14.36 -9.91 17.39
C PRO A 131 -14.00 -11.24 16.72
N ASN A 132 -13.99 -12.34 17.47
CA ASN A 132 -13.69 -13.68 16.94
C ASN A 132 -14.76 -14.24 15.99
N ASN A 133 -15.94 -13.62 15.96
CA ASN A 133 -17.07 -14.06 15.15
C ASN A 133 -17.25 -13.23 13.86
N ARG A 134 -16.59 -12.08 13.75
CA ARG A 134 -16.81 -11.12 12.65
C ARG A 134 -16.65 -11.73 11.27
N ILE A 135 -15.66 -12.61 11.10
CA ILE A 135 -15.40 -13.27 9.82
C ILE A 135 -16.55 -14.19 9.36
N TYR A 136 -17.32 -14.76 10.30
CA TYR A 136 -18.47 -15.60 9.98
C TYR A 136 -19.63 -14.82 9.36
N LEU A 137 -19.67 -13.49 9.51
CA LEU A 137 -20.63 -12.64 8.81
C LEU A 137 -20.45 -12.70 7.28
N LEU A 138 -19.28 -13.12 6.80
CA LEU A 138 -18.98 -13.26 5.37
C LEU A 138 -19.36 -14.64 4.81
N LYS A 139 -19.69 -15.59 5.69
CA LYS A 139 -20.00 -16.98 5.30
C LYS A 139 -21.14 -17.09 4.28
N PRO A 140 -22.26 -16.34 4.38
CA PRO A 140 -23.33 -16.42 3.39
C PRO A 140 -22.84 -16.14 1.97
N TYR A 141 -22.01 -15.11 1.78
CA TYR A 141 -21.44 -14.77 0.47
C TYR A 141 -20.41 -15.82 0.02
N ALA A 142 -19.61 -16.35 0.95
CA ALA A 142 -18.66 -17.42 0.65
C ALA A 142 -19.36 -18.73 0.25
N ASP A 143 -20.51 -19.03 0.84
CA ASP A 143 -21.32 -20.19 0.49
C ASP A 143 -22.05 -19.99 -0.85
N GLU A 144 -22.51 -18.77 -1.16
CA GLU A 144 -22.99 -18.38 -2.49
C GLU A 144 -21.91 -18.61 -3.57
N LEU A 145 -20.67 -18.18 -3.31
CA LEU A 145 -19.53 -18.50 -4.17
C LEU A 145 -19.30 -20.01 -4.31
N LYS A 146 -19.60 -20.85 -3.32
CA LYS A 146 -19.44 -22.31 -3.48
C LYS A 146 -20.55 -22.92 -4.34
N LEU A 147 -21.77 -22.42 -4.22
CA LEU A 147 -22.91 -22.87 -5.03
C LEU A 147 -22.65 -22.63 -6.52
N GLU A 148 -22.01 -21.51 -6.84
CA GLU A 148 -21.62 -21.14 -8.20
C GLU A 148 -20.35 -21.85 -8.71
N SER A 149 -19.77 -22.80 -7.95
CA SER A 149 -18.46 -23.41 -8.28
C SER A 149 -18.37 -24.04 -9.66
N LYS A 150 -19.51 -24.51 -10.18
CA LYS A 150 -19.66 -25.11 -11.52
C LYS A 150 -19.80 -24.09 -12.64
N ALA A 151 -19.98 -22.81 -12.34
CA ALA A 151 -20.07 -21.76 -13.36
C ALA A 151 -18.77 -21.73 -14.17
N GLN A 152 -18.91 -21.75 -15.50
CA GLN A 152 -17.78 -21.68 -16.43
C GLN A 152 -17.21 -20.26 -16.52
N LYS A 153 -18.04 -19.25 -16.24
CA LYS A 153 -17.68 -17.84 -16.30
C LYS A 153 -18.04 -17.12 -15.01
N VAL A 154 -17.34 -16.02 -14.71
CA VAL A 154 -17.71 -15.09 -13.65
C VAL A 154 -18.93 -14.30 -14.09
N SER A 155 -20.06 -14.53 -13.40
CA SER A 155 -21.31 -13.80 -13.56
C SER A 155 -21.35 -12.57 -12.65
N ASN A 156 -22.40 -11.75 -12.82
CA ASN A 156 -22.58 -10.55 -12.00
C ASN A 156 -22.81 -10.89 -10.52
N GLU A 157 -23.52 -11.99 -10.23
CA GLU A 157 -23.78 -12.48 -8.88
C GLU A 157 -22.49 -12.93 -8.18
N ILE A 158 -21.62 -13.62 -8.92
CA ILE A 158 -20.28 -14.02 -8.45
C ILE A 158 -19.46 -12.75 -8.16
N ALA A 159 -19.45 -11.79 -9.07
CA ALA A 159 -18.70 -10.54 -8.92
C ALA A 159 -19.17 -9.72 -7.70
N ILE A 160 -20.48 -9.60 -7.48
CA ILE A 160 -21.08 -8.97 -6.29
C ILE A 160 -20.69 -9.71 -5.01
N SER A 161 -20.69 -11.04 -5.02
CA SER A 161 -20.28 -11.84 -3.86
C SER A 161 -18.81 -11.63 -3.51
N ILE A 162 -17.93 -11.60 -4.52
CA ILE A 162 -16.50 -11.28 -4.36
C ILE A 162 -16.35 -9.88 -3.75
N GLU A 163 -16.99 -8.87 -4.33
CA GLU A 163 -16.93 -7.48 -3.88
C GLU A 163 -17.36 -7.33 -2.40
N ARG A 164 -18.46 -7.98 -2.01
CA ARG A 164 -18.98 -7.95 -0.63
C ARG A 164 -18.03 -8.63 0.35
N ILE A 165 -17.45 -9.77 -0.04
CA ILE A 165 -16.48 -10.48 0.80
C ILE A 165 -15.23 -9.64 1.01
N LEU A 166 -14.66 -9.09 -0.08
CA LEU A 166 -13.43 -8.27 0.00
C LEU A 166 -13.67 -7.02 0.85
N THR A 167 -14.77 -6.31 0.65
CA THR A 167 -15.13 -5.14 1.46
C THR A 167 -15.27 -5.50 2.95
N GLY A 168 -15.97 -6.60 3.25
CA GLY A 168 -16.15 -7.07 4.62
C GLY A 168 -14.83 -7.49 5.28
N LEU A 169 -13.98 -8.23 4.56
CA LEU A 169 -12.63 -8.57 5.02
C LEU A 169 -11.81 -7.31 5.28
N GLY A 170 -11.89 -6.30 4.41
CA GLY A 170 -11.11 -5.06 4.51
C GLY A 170 -11.47 -4.24 5.74
N ILE A 171 -12.76 -4.22 6.11
CA ILE A 171 -13.24 -3.60 7.35
C ILE A 171 -12.75 -4.39 8.58
N ILE A 172 -12.92 -5.72 8.58
CA ILE A 172 -12.50 -6.58 9.69
C ILE A 172 -10.99 -6.45 9.93
N ALA A 173 -10.20 -6.50 8.86
CA ALA A 173 -8.76 -6.35 8.88
C ALA A 173 -8.29 -5.07 9.59
N ARG A 174 -8.94 -3.96 9.26
CA ARG A 174 -8.63 -2.63 9.79
C ARG A 174 -9.08 -2.48 11.24
N LEU A 175 -10.21 -3.08 11.63
CA LEU A 175 -10.60 -3.21 13.04
C LEU A 175 -9.60 -4.05 13.84
N ASP A 176 -9.12 -5.16 13.29
CA ASP A 176 -8.11 -6.00 13.93
C ASP A 176 -6.75 -5.30 14.02
N PHE A 177 -6.37 -4.51 13.01
CA PHE A 177 -5.19 -3.65 13.05
C PHE A 177 -5.29 -2.58 14.15
N ILE A 178 -6.44 -1.93 14.28
CA ILE A 178 -6.73 -1.00 15.39
C ILE A 178 -6.52 -1.70 16.74
N ARG A 179 -7.10 -2.90 16.91
CA ARG A 179 -6.95 -3.69 18.14
C ARG A 179 -5.49 -4.05 18.40
N TYR A 180 -4.74 -4.42 17.36
CA TYR A 180 -3.31 -4.70 17.46
C TYR A 180 -2.50 -3.49 17.94
N ILE A 181 -2.73 -2.31 17.36
CA ILE A 181 -2.07 -1.07 17.82
C ILE A 181 -2.38 -0.81 19.30
N LYS A 182 -3.63 -1.01 19.73
CA LYS A 182 -4.02 -0.85 21.15
C LYS A 182 -3.31 -1.85 22.06
N TYR A 183 -3.19 -3.11 21.61
CA TYR A 183 -2.47 -4.15 22.35
C TYR A 183 -1.01 -3.76 22.59
N ILE A 184 -0.27 -3.38 21.54
CA ILE A 184 1.14 -2.97 21.68
C ILE A 184 1.31 -1.82 22.68
N LYS A 185 0.37 -0.87 22.72
CA LYS A 185 0.42 0.28 23.64
C LYS A 185 0.20 -0.12 25.11
N THR A 186 -0.53 -1.20 25.38
CA THR A 186 -1.01 -1.58 26.72
C THR A 186 -0.22 -2.73 27.34
N SER A 187 0.37 -3.63 26.55
CA SER A 187 1.00 -4.86 27.06
C SER A 187 2.47 -4.68 27.48
N LYS A 188 2.77 -4.92 28.76
CA LYS A 188 4.08 -5.34 29.30
C LYS A 188 4.18 -6.88 29.50
N GLN A 189 3.24 -7.67 28.99
CA GLN A 189 3.09 -9.10 29.32
C GLN A 189 2.88 -10.02 28.09
N ASN A 190 3.15 -11.31 28.32
CA ASN A 190 3.34 -12.46 27.43
C ASN A 190 2.37 -12.63 26.23
N SER A 191 2.95 -13.20 25.16
CA SER A 191 2.58 -13.09 23.74
C SER A 191 1.73 -14.21 23.13
N ASN A 192 1.01 -15.03 23.90
CA ASN A 192 0.50 -16.32 23.36
C ASN A 192 -0.98 -16.40 22.97
N ASN A 193 -1.76 -15.31 22.99
CA ASN A 193 -3.23 -15.38 22.85
C ASN A 193 -3.85 -14.63 21.64
N ILE A 194 -3.09 -14.29 20.58
CA ILE A 194 -3.64 -13.42 19.50
C ILE A 194 -3.98 -14.18 18.20
N ILE A 195 -3.42 -15.37 17.96
CA ILE A 195 -3.63 -16.09 16.69
C ILE A 195 -4.77 -17.10 16.84
N ASN A 196 -5.95 -16.77 16.29
CA ASN A 196 -7.01 -17.75 16.09
C ASN A 196 -6.77 -18.50 14.78
N THR A 197 -6.19 -19.70 14.87
CA THR A 197 -5.89 -20.56 13.71
C THR A 197 -7.12 -20.86 12.84
N GLU A 198 -8.33 -20.87 13.40
CA GLU A 198 -9.57 -21.03 12.62
C GLU A 198 -9.83 -19.83 11.70
N THR A 199 -9.48 -18.62 12.15
CA THR A 199 -9.63 -17.38 11.36
C THR A 199 -8.66 -17.37 10.19
N GLU A 200 -7.41 -17.78 10.40
CA GLU A 200 -6.39 -17.92 9.33
C GLU A 200 -6.84 -18.91 8.24
N VAL A 201 -7.36 -20.07 8.64
CA VAL A 201 -7.89 -21.08 7.72
C VAL A 201 -9.07 -20.54 6.93
N MET A 202 -9.98 -19.80 7.57
CA MET A 202 -11.13 -19.21 6.90
C MET A 202 -10.74 -18.12 5.91
N ILE A 203 -9.83 -17.21 6.27
CA ILE A 203 -9.29 -16.20 5.34
C ILE A 203 -8.66 -16.88 4.13
N SER A 204 -7.79 -17.87 4.36
CA SER A 204 -7.11 -18.61 3.29
C SER A 204 -8.09 -19.32 2.37
N SER A 205 -9.13 -19.96 2.94
CA SER A 205 -10.17 -20.66 2.16
C SER A 205 -10.99 -19.68 1.30
N ILE A 206 -11.37 -18.53 1.87
CA ILE A 206 -12.09 -17.48 1.15
C ILE A 206 -11.23 -16.93 0.01
N MET A 207 -9.98 -16.55 0.30
CA MET A 207 -9.07 -15.98 -0.69
C MET A 207 -8.78 -16.95 -1.83
N ASN A 208 -8.53 -18.22 -1.52
CA ASN A 208 -8.35 -19.26 -2.54
C ASN A 208 -9.59 -19.43 -3.44
N SER A 209 -10.79 -19.34 -2.85
CA SER A 209 -12.04 -19.43 -3.61
C SER A 209 -12.17 -18.25 -4.59
N ILE A 210 -11.91 -17.03 -4.13
CA ILE A 210 -11.97 -15.83 -4.97
C ILE A 210 -10.92 -15.90 -6.10
N VAL A 211 -9.67 -16.23 -5.77
CA VAL A 211 -8.59 -16.36 -6.77
C VAL A 211 -8.95 -17.38 -7.86
N SER A 212 -9.53 -18.52 -7.47
CA SER A 212 -9.98 -19.56 -8.41
C SER A 212 -11.09 -19.07 -9.36
N TYR A 213 -11.92 -18.11 -8.93
CA TYR A 213 -12.91 -17.48 -9.81
C TYR A 213 -12.29 -16.48 -10.75
N LEU A 214 -11.33 -15.69 -10.28
CA LEU A 214 -10.67 -14.67 -11.09
C LEU A 214 -9.81 -15.25 -12.21
N GLU A 215 -9.45 -16.55 -12.13
CA GLU A 215 -8.83 -17.30 -13.23
C GLU A 215 -9.77 -17.58 -14.41
N LYS A 216 -11.09 -17.65 -14.16
CA LYS A 216 -12.10 -18.01 -15.17
C LYS A 216 -12.34 -16.85 -16.15
N GLU A 217 -12.94 -17.18 -17.29
CA GLU A 217 -13.46 -16.14 -18.20
C GLU A 217 -14.59 -15.33 -17.57
N TYR A 218 -14.74 -14.07 -17.96
CA TYR A 218 -15.83 -13.22 -17.47
C TYR A 218 -16.96 -13.17 -18.49
N VAL A 219 -18.21 -13.02 -18.02
CA VAL A 219 -19.35 -12.78 -18.92
C VAL A 219 -19.18 -11.45 -19.66
N PHE A 220 -18.70 -10.43 -18.96
CA PHE A 220 -18.34 -9.13 -19.51
C PHE A 220 -16.92 -8.77 -19.06
N ARG A 221 -16.13 -8.16 -19.94
CA ARG A 221 -14.72 -7.81 -19.66
C ARG A 221 -14.60 -6.84 -18.48
N ASP A 222 -15.55 -5.93 -18.36
CA ASP A 222 -15.63 -4.82 -17.41
C ASP A 222 -16.54 -5.15 -16.21
N ILE A 223 -16.73 -6.43 -15.88
CA ILE A 223 -17.72 -6.86 -14.88
C ILE A 223 -17.52 -6.22 -13.50
N PHE A 224 -16.28 -5.98 -13.10
CA PHE A 224 -15.93 -5.32 -11.85
C PHE A 224 -15.95 -3.78 -11.94
N ASP A 225 -15.91 -3.22 -13.15
CA ASP A 225 -15.81 -1.77 -13.35
C ASP A 225 -17.12 -1.04 -13.03
N ASN A 226 -18.23 -1.76 -13.15
CA ASN A 226 -19.58 -1.25 -12.93
C ASN A 226 -20.13 -1.49 -11.51
N LEU A 227 -19.32 -2.06 -10.61
CA LEU A 227 -19.77 -2.34 -9.24
C LEU A 227 -19.59 -1.12 -8.33
N ASP A 228 -20.66 -0.76 -7.62
CA ASP A 228 -20.72 0.46 -6.81
C ASP A 228 -19.67 0.51 -5.69
N LEU A 229 -19.31 -0.63 -5.05
CA LEU A 229 -18.31 -0.66 -3.97
C LEU A 229 -16.87 -0.64 -4.49
N LEU A 230 -16.66 -0.78 -5.80
CA LEU A 230 -15.36 -0.64 -6.44
C LEU A 230 -15.18 0.71 -7.13
N ASN A 231 -16.22 1.53 -7.28
CA ASN A 231 -16.15 2.79 -8.02
C ASN A 231 -16.00 4.02 -7.12
N ASP A 232 -14.93 4.07 -6.33
CA ASP A 232 -14.61 5.20 -5.43
C ASP A 232 -13.11 5.18 -5.08
N SER A 233 -12.51 6.34 -4.78
CA SER A 233 -11.08 6.44 -4.45
C SER A 233 -10.72 6.06 -3.01
N ASN A 234 -11.70 5.72 -2.16
CA ASN A 234 -11.40 5.29 -0.78
C ASN A 234 -10.55 4.02 -0.75
N ILE A 235 -9.84 3.83 0.36
CA ILE A 235 -8.82 2.79 0.49
C ILE A 235 -9.40 1.36 0.48
N LEU A 236 -10.67 1.16 0.88
CA LEU A 236 -11.30 -0.17 0.79
C LEU A 236 -11.53 -0.54 -0.67
N SER A 237 -12.07 0.38 -1.46
CA SER A 237 -12.30 0.19 -2.90
C SER A 237 -10.97 0.00 -3.63
N HIS A 238 -9.95 0.80 -3.31
CA HIS A 238 -8.59 0.64 -3.83
C HIS A 238 -7.99 -0.74 -3.54
N SER A 239 -7.94 -1.17 -2.27
CA SER A 239 -7.41 -2.49 -1.90
C SER A 239 -8.15 -3.63 -2.61
N ASN A 240 -9.47 -3.52 -2.81
CA ASN A 240 -10.26 -4.50 -3.53
C ASN A 240 -9.91 -4.55 -5.03
N ARG A 241 -9.78 -3.39 -5.68
CA ARG A 241 -9.43 -3.32 -7.12
C ARG A 241 -8.01 -3.79 -7.38
N VAL A 242 -7.04 -3.37 -6.56
CA VAL A 242 -5.64 -3.81 -6.65
C VAL A 242 -5.54 -5.32 -6.46
N PHE A 243 -6.30 -5.90 -5.52
CA PHE A 243 -6.38 -7.35 -5.38
C PHE A 243 -6.84 -8.04 -6.67
N ILE A 244 -7.96 -7.59 -7.25
CA ILE A 244 -8.52 -8.18 -8.49
C ILE A 244 -7.51 -8.05 -9.64
N LEU A 245 -6.99 -6.83 -9.84
CA LEU A 245 -6.03 -6.47 -10.88
C LEU A 245 -4.74 -7.30 -10.77
N MET A 246 -4.22 -7.47 -9.57
CA MET A 246 -3.03 -8.28 -9.31
C MET A 246 -3.26 -9.74 -9.67
N VAL A 247 -4.39 -10.34 -9.27
CA VAL A 247 -4.70 -11.74 -9.58
C VAL A 247 -4.80 -11.96 -11.09
N GLU A 248 -5.54 -11.10 -11.80
CA GLU A 248 -5.64 -11.17 -13.27
C GLU A 248 -4.27 -11.02 -13.94
N PHE A 249 -3.43 -10.10 -13.46
CA PHE A 249 -2.10 -9.88 -14.01
C PHE A 249 -1.17 -11.09 -13.77
N LEU A 250 -1.23 -11.73 -12.59
CA LEU A 250 -0.48 -12.95 -12.29
C LEU A 250 -0.87 -14.11 -13.21
N TYR A 251 -2.17 -14.29 -13.47
CA TYR A 251 -2.65 -15.32 -14.40
C TYR A 251 -2.25 -15.02 -15.85
N TYR A 252 -2.33 -13.76 -16.27
CA TYR A 252 -1.85 -13.32 -17.59
C TYR A 252 -0.35 -13.58 -17.75
N TYR A 253 0.46 -13.24 -16.74
CA TYR A 253 1.89 -13.53 -16.72
C TYR A 253 2.15 -15.03 -16.89
N ASN A 254 1.46 -15.88 -16.11
CA ASN A 254 1.59 -17.33 -16.20
C ASN A 254 1.18 -17.91 -17.56
N ASN A 255 0.13 -17.36 -18.18
CA ASN A 255 -0.29 -17.74 -19.53
C ASN A 255 0.78 -17.37 -20.56
N THR A 256 1.31 -16.15 -20.49
CA THR A 256 2.37 -15.65 -21.36
C THR A 256 3.66 -16.45 -21.17
N PHE A 257 3.97 -16.87 -19.94
CA PHE A 257 5.08 -17.77 -19.65
C PHE A 257 4.96 -19.11 -20.38
N ASN A 258 3.79 -19.74 -20.34
CA ASN A 258 3.55 -21.00 -21.05
C ASN A 258 3.64 -20.83 -22.58
N LYS A 259 3.42 -19.61 -23.09
CA LYS A 259 3.58 -19.25 -24.52
C LYS A 259 5.02 -18.87 -24.90
N GLY A 260 6.00 -19.01 -23.99
CA GLY A 260 7.41 -18.80 -24.30
C GLY A 260 8.00 -17.46 -23.84
N LEU A 261 7.37 -16.78 -22.87
CA LEU A 261 7.88 -15.50 -22.31
C LEU A 261 9.37 -15.55 -21.96
N SER A 262 9.81 -16.62 -21.31
CA SER A 262 11.21 -16.77 -20.85
C SER A 262 12.20 -16.64 -22.01
N ASN A 263 11.90 -17.25 -23.17
CA ASN A 263 12.76 -17.17 -24.35
C ASN A 263 12.69 -15.80 -25.01
N LYS A 264 11.49 -15.22 -25.11
CA LYS A 264 11.29 -13.86 -25.64
C LYS A 264 12.07 -12.83 -24.83
N LEU A 265 11.98 -12.87 -23.50
CA LEU A 265 12.71 -11.95 -22.62
C LEU A 265 14.23 -12.12 -22.75
N ARG A 266 14.75 -13.35 -22.89
CA ARG A 266 16.20 -13.55 -23.14
C ARG A 266 16.66 -12.92 -24.44
N GLN A 267 15.88 -13.05 -25.51
CA GLN A 267 16.17 -12.47 -26.82
C GLN A 267 16.12 -10.94 -26.75
N ASP A 268 15.07 -10.39 -26.15
CA ASP A 268 14.84 -8.95 -26.05
C ASP A 268 15.74 -8.26 -25.01
N TYR A 269 16.35 -9.00 -24.08
CA TYR A 269 17.03 -8.43 -22.91
C TYR A 269 18.15 -7.46 -23.27
N GLN A 270 19.05 -7.87 -24.16
CA GLN A 270 20.21 -7.03 -24.50
C GLN A 270 19.80 -5.74 -25.19
N ASP A 271 18.84 -5.82 -26.11
CA ASP A 271 18.47 -4.70 -26.96
C ASP A 271 17.44 -3.76 -26.30
N LYS A 272 16.55 -4.29 -25.44
CA LYS A 272 15.43 -3.52 -24.87
C LYS A 272 15.57 -3.18 -23.41
N TYR A 273 16.21 -4.03 -22.60
CA TYR A 273 16.12 -3.93 -21.13
C TYR A 273 17.45 -3.68 -20.42
N LEU A 274 18.57 -4.05 -21.03
CA LEU A 274 19.89 -4.01 -20.41
C LEU A 274 20.27 -2.62 -19.88
N GLU A 275 20.06 -1.56 -20.67
CA GLU A 275 20.44 -0.20 -20.27
C GLU A 275 19.63 0.30 -19.07
N TYR A 276 18.34 -0.02 -19.01
CA TYR A 276 17.52 0.32 -17.84
C TYR A 276 18.11 -0.29 -16.56
N TYR A 277 18.48 -1.56 -16.60
CA TYR A 277 19.03 -2.24 -15.43
C TYR A 277 20.44 -1.80 -15.06
N ARG A 278 21.25 -1.32 -16.03
CA ARG A 278 22.52 -0.65 -15.72
C ARG A 278 22.31 0.61 -14.89
N VAL A 279 21.33 1.43 -15.27
CA VAL A 279 20.98 2.66 -14.52
C VAL A 279 20.52 2.30 -13.10
N VAL A 280 19.68 1.29 -12.94
CA VAL A 280 19.22 0.82 -11.61
C VAL A 280 20.40 0.35 -10.76
N LEU A 281 21.27 -0.53 -11.26
CA LEU A 281 22.39 -1.05 -10.48
C LEU A 281 23.42 0.02 -10.10
N ASN A 282 23.65 1.00 -10.96
CA ASN A 282 24.52 2.14 -10.66
C ASN A 282 24.01 2.93 -9.45
N LYS A 283 22.69 3.11 -9.29
CA LYS A 283 22.08 3.77 -8.12
C LYS A 283 22.40 3.02 -6.81
N PHE A 284 22.53 1.70 -6.86
CA PHE A 284 22.90 0.87 -5.71
C PHE A 284 24.41 0.67 -5.57
N ASN A 285 25.24 1.32 -6.40
CA ASN A 285 26.69 1.13 -6.45
C ASN A 285 27.11 -0.33 -6.69
N ILE A 286 26.31 -1.10 -7.43
CA ILE A 286 26.60 -2.50 -7.76
C ILE A 286 27.27 -2.57 -9.14
N SER A 287 28.58 -2.86 -9.14
CA SER A 287 29.35 -3.11 -10.37
C SER A 287 29.44 -4.62 -10.62
N LYS A 288 28.48 -5.16 -11.37
CA LYS A 288 28.42 -6.58 -11.76
C LYS A 288 28.07 -6.71 -13.24
N GLY A 289 28.65 -7.71 -13.91
CA GLY A 289 28.30 -8.02 -15.29
C GLY A 289 26.85 -8.51 -15.36
N ILE A 290 26.01 -7.82 -16.14
CA ILE A 290 24.58 -8.11 -16.28
C ILE A 290 24.18 -8.34 -17.74
N GLU A 291 25.10 -8.86 -18.55
CA GLU A 291 24.88 -9.02 -20.00
C GLU A 291 23.85 -10.11 -20.35
N LYS A 292 23.45 -10.91 -19.35
CA LYS A 292 22.43 -11.96 -19.47
C LYS A 292 21.38 -11.76 -18.39
N LEU A 293 20.13 -12.06 -18.74
CA LEU A 293 18.98 -11.94 -17.84
C LEU A 293 19.18 -12.73 -16.53
N GLU A 294 19.77 -13.93 -16.58
CA GLU A 294 20.02 -14.79 -15.42
C GLU A 294 21.10 -14.26 -14.47
N LYS A 295 21.90 -13.27 -14.88
CA LYS A 295 22.81 -12.57 -13.96
C LYS A 295 22.10 -11.47 -13.18
N LEU A 296 20.95 -11.01 -13.67
CA LEU A 296 20.11 -9.99 -13.05
C LEU A 296 19.01 -10.62 -12.19
N TYR A 297 18.32 -11.61 -12.76
CA TYR A 297 17.27 -12.41 -12.13
C TYR A 297 17.86 -13.71 -11.63
N LYS A 298 17.85 -13.92 -10.31
CA LYS A 298 18.30 -15.16 -9.72
C LYS A 298 17.45 -16.33 -10.25
N LEU A 299 18.12 -17.35 -10.78
CA LEU A 299 17.48 -18.52 -11.43
C LEU A 299 16.64 -18.19 -12.69
N GLY A 300 16.71 -16.95 -13.19
CA GLY A 300 15.94 -16.49 -14.34
C GLY A 300 14.44 -16.29 -14.06
N ILE A 301 13.67 -16.12 -15.14
CA ILE A 301 12.22 -15.92 -15.09
C ILE A 301 11.51 -17.28 -14.94
N ARG A 302 10.56 -17.39 -14.01
CA ARG A 302 9.76 -18.61 -13.79
C ARG A 302 8.26 -18.34 -13.68
N LYS A 303 7.47 -19.40 -13.88
CA LYS A 303 6.04 -19.42 -13.62
C LYS A 303 5.76 -19.40 -12.10
N PHE A 304 4.63 -18.81 -11.70
CA PHE A 304 4.10 -18.92 -10.35
C PHE A 304 3.22 -20.16 -10.21
N THR A 305 3.29 -20.82 -9.06
CA THR A 305 2.36 -21.87 -8.64
C THR A 305 1.03 -21.27 -8.21
N ALA A 306 -0.03 -22.10 -8.18
CA ALA A 306 -1.35 -21.65 -7.69
C ALA A 306 -1.29 -21.16 -6.24
N SER A 307 -0.53 -21.83 -5.36
CA SER A 307 -0.38 -21.39 -3.97
C SER A 307 0.34 -20.05 -3.86
N GLU A 308 1.34 -19.79 -4.70
CA GLU A 308 2.02 -18.49 -4.73
C GLU A 308 1.06 -17.38 -5.15
N ILE A 309 0.24 -17.59 -6.20
CA ILE A 309 -0.76 -16.60 -6.62
C ILE A 309 -1.71 -16.26 -5.48
N VAL A 310 -2.18 -17.26 -4.71
CA VAL A 310 -3.04 -17.02 -3.54
C VAL A 310 -2.32 -16.18 -2.48
N ASN A 311 -1.08 -16.54 -2.11
CA ASN A 311 -0.34 -15.76 -1.11
C ASN A 311 -0.04 -14.33 -1.60
N TYR A 312 0.24 -14.16 -2.89
CA TYR A 312 0.50 -12.85 -3.48
C TYR A 312 -0.74 -11.99 -3.50
N ALA A 313 -1.88 -12.59 -3.83
CA ALA A 313 -3.18 -11.94 -3.77
C ALA A 313 -3.50 -11.49 -2.34
N VAL A 314 -3.25 -12.33 -1.33
CA VAL A 314 -3.38 -11.93 0.08
C VAL A 314 -2.51 -10.71 0.39
N GLY A 315 -1.24 -10.70 0.00
CA GLY A 315 -0.37 -9.54 0.17
C GLY A 315 -0.91 -8.28 -0.50
N ALA A 316 -1.38 -8.40 -1.74
CA ALA A 316 -1.98 -7.31 -2.50
C ALA A 316 -3.29 -6.79 -1.89
N PHE A 317 -4.10 -7.64 -1.26
CA PHE A 317 -5.31 -7.18 -0.57
C PHE A 317 -5.01 -6.35 0.68
N TYR A 318 -3.96 -6.72 1.42
CA TYR A 318 -3.64 -6.11 2.72
C TYR A 318 -2.55 -5.04 2.66
N HIS A 319 -1.99 -4.72 1.48
CA HIS A 319 -0.82 -3.84 1.36
C HIS A 319 -0.98 -2.50 2.12
N ASP A 320 -2.19 -1.91 2.04
CA ASP A 320 -2.56 -0.65 2.70
C ASP A 320 -3.43 -0.78 3.94
N VAL A 321 -3.48 -1.97 4.57
CA VAL A 321 -4.27 -2.18 5.80
C VAL A 321 -3.84 -1.23 6.92
N ALA A 322 -2.57 -0.83 6.95
CA ALA A 322 -2.01 0.04 7.97
C ALA A 322 -2.02 1.54 7.59
N MET A 323 -2.55 1.89 6.42
CA MET A 323 -2.61 3.26 5.93
C MET A 323 -3.80 4.00 6.58
N LEU A 324 -3.49 4.94 7.47
CA LEU A 324 -4.51 5.65 8.28
C LEU A 324 -5.00 6.95 7.62
N ASN A 325 -4.17 7.55 6.76
CA ASN A 325 -4.45 8.79 6.05
C ASN A 325 -4.42 8.54 4.53
N ILE A 326 -5.12 9.38 3.76
CA ILE A 326 -5.35 9.21 2.31
C ILE A 326 -4.09 9.30 1.44
N MET A 327 -2.96 9.82 1.92
CA MET A 327 -1.88 10.25 0.98
C MET A 327 -1.33 9.09 0.14
N ASP A 328 -1.84 8.98 -1.09
CA ASP A 328 -1.38 8.05 -2.11
C ASP A 328 0.12 8.25 -2.30
N PHE A 329 0.88 7.16 -2.22
CA PHE A 329 2.27 7.21 -2.62
C PHE A 329 2.33 7.23 -4.15
N ILE A 330 2.50 8.43 -4.72
CA ILE A 330 2.87 8.58 -6.13
C ILE A 330 4.32 9.11 -6.14
N PRO A 331 5.31 8.29 -6.53
CA PRO A 331 6.71 8.70 -6.46
C PRO A 331 7.06 9.74 -7.54
N THR A 332 6.67 11.00 -7.37
CA THR A 332 7.04 12.12 -8.26
C THR A 332 8.25 12.88 -7.73
N ASP A 333 8.94 13.63 -8.59
CA ASP A 333 10.20 14.31 -8.27
C ASP A 333 10.06 15.49 -7.29
N GLU A 334 8.85 15.98 -7.07
CA GLU A 334 8.53 16.94 -5.99
C GLU A 334 8.35 16.24 -4.63
N PHE A 335 8.01 14.95 -4.61
CA PHE A 335 7.82 14.14 -3.40
C PHE A 335 9.13 13.53 -2.86
N ILE A 336 10.20 13.53 -3.67
CA ILE A 336 11.48 12.85 -3.37
C ILE A 336 12.64 13.87 -3.35
N LYS A 337 12.37 15.15 -3.05
CA LYS A 337 13.47 16.14 -2.94
C LYS A 337 14.18 16.14 -1.59
N ASP A 338 13.62 15.57 -0.54
CA ASP A 338 14.35 15.29 0.71
C ASP A 338 13.75 14.06 1.42
N GLY A 339 14.60 13.07 1.72
CA GLY A 339 14.23 11.71 2.15
C GLY A 339 13.63 11.56 3.56
N ASP A 340 12.53 12.22 3.89
CA ASP A 340 11.87 12.08 5.20
C ASP A 340 10.33 11.99 5.19
N PHE A 341 9.67 11.72 4.05
CA PHE A 341 8.28 11.22 4.07
C PHE A 341 8.26 9.73 4.47
N LYS A 342 8.34 9.45 5.77
CA LYS A 342 8.23 8.07 6.28
C LYS A 342 6.77 7.71 6.47
N ASP A 343 6.08 7.43 5.36
CA ASP A 343 4.90 6.61 5.47
C ASP A 343 5.33 5.17 5.81
N PHE A 344 5.13 4.81 7.07
CA PHE A 344 5.47 3.49 7.61
C PHE A 344 4.34 2.46 7.41
N HIS A 345 3.30 2.72 6.60
CA HIS A 345 2.22 1.74 6.43
C HIS A 345 2.77 0.42 5.85
N THR A 346 3.71 0.46 4.90
CA THR A 346 4.35 -0.75 4.33
C THR A 346 4.97 -1.61 5.42
N LEU A 347 5.76 -0.99 6.30
CA LEU A 347 6.42 -1.62 7.44
C LEU A 347 5.41 -2.19 8.43
N LYS A 348 4.38 -1.40 8.78
CA LYS A 348 3.33 -1.82 9.71
C LYS A 348 2.49 -2.96 9.14
N ALA A 349 2.16 -2.91 7.86
CA ALA A 349 1.41 -3.94 7.14
C ALA A 349 2.22 -5.25 7.11
N TYR A 350 3.52 -5.19 6.78
CA TYR A 350 4.43 -6.34 6.88
C TYR A 350 4.40 -6.98 8.28
N TYR A 351 4.58 -6.18 9.34
CA TYR A 351 4.60 -6.71 10.71
C TYR A 351 3.24 -7.26 11.15
N PHE A 352 2.15 -6.58 10.78
CA PHE A 352 0.80 -7.03 11.05
C PHE A 352 0.52 -8.37 10.38
N LEU A 353 0.85 -8.50 9.09
CA LEU A 353 0.63 -9.73 8.34
C LEU A 353 1.46 -10.88 8.92
N LYS A 354 2.76 -10.65 9.13
CA LYS A 354 3.69 -11.69 9.57
C LYS A 354 3.44 -12.14 11.01
N TYR A 355 3.20 -11.23 11.94
CA TYR A 355 3.21 -11.54 13.37
C TYR A 355 1.83 -11.53 14.03
N VAL A 356 0.81 -10.94 13.38
CA VAL A 356 -0.54 -10.86 13.94
C VAL A 356 -1.49 -11.76 13.17
N LEU A 357 -1.49 -11.66 11.84
CA LEU A 357 -2.29 -12.52 10.98
C LEU A 357 -1.60 -13.85 10.62
N ASN A 358 -0.35 -14.04 11.05
CA ASN A 358 0.45 -15.25 10.80
C ASN A 358 0.52 -15.65 9.32
N GLN A 359 0.52 -14.66 8.42
CA GLN A 359 0.60 -14.89 6.99
C GLN A 359 2.03 -15.28 6.59
N LYS A 360 2.14 -16.01 5.48
CA LYS A 360 3.44 -16.42 4.93
C LYS A 360 4.27 -15.22 4.46
N ASP A 361 5.57 -15.44 4.35
CA ASP A 361 6.53 -14.40 3.96
C ASP A 361 6.24 -13.82 2.58
N GLU A 362 5.69 -14.61 1.65
CA GLU A 362 5.24 -14.14 0.34
C GLU A 362 4.23 -12.98 0.46
N ALA A 363 3.20 -13.16 1.28
CA ALA A 363 2.15 -12.17 1.48
C ALA A 363 2.68 -10.95 2.26
N ALA A 364 3.43 -11.20 3.33
CA ALA A 364 3.98 -10.13 4.16
C ALA A 364 4.97 -9.26 3.38
N LEU A 365 5.88 -9.85 2.61
CA LEU A 365 6.88 -9.11 1.82
C LEU A 365 6.23 -8.31 0.70
N ILE A 366 5.17 -8.81 0.06
CA ILE A 366 4.42 -8.02 -0.91
C ILE A 366 3.87 -6.74 -0.28
N ALA A 367 3.20 -6.85 0.88
CA ALA A 367 2.74 -5.68 1.61
C ALA A 367 3.89 -4.77 2.11
N GLY A 368 5.05 -5.34 2.45
CA GLY A 368 6.20 -4.58 2.93
C GLY A 368 7.01 -3.85 1.85
N LEU A 369 7.03 -4.37 0.63
CA LEU A 369 7.93 -3.95 -0.44
C LEU A 369 7.22 -3.20 -1.58
N HIS A 370 5.91 -3.00 -1.53
CA HIS A 370 5.16 -2.39 -2.64
C HIS A 370 5.47 -0.89 -2.86
N HIS A 371 6.32 -0.27 -2.03
CA HIS A 371 6.85 1.08 -2.25
C HIS A 371 8.39 1.10 -2.26
N GLU A 372 9.07 0.07 -2.81
CA GLU A 372 10.53 0.12 -2.92
C GLU A 372 10.99 1.05 -4.04
N CYS A 373 10.31 0.98 -5.18
CA CYS A 373 10.57 1.77 -6.38
C CYS A 373 12.06 1.88 -6.74
N TYR A 374 12.79 0.75 -6.72
CA TYR A 374 14.25 0.69 -6.88
C TYR A 374 15.05 1.71 -6.05
N GLY A 375 14.67 1.88 -4.79
CA GLY A 375 15.34 2.81 -3.86
C GLY A 375 14.96 4.27 -4.08
N TYR A 376 13.86 4.54 -4.80
CA TYR A 376 13.20 5.84 -4.81
C TYR A 376 12.03 5.92 -3.82
N GLY A 377 11.59 4.80 -3.24
CA GLY A 377 10.51 4.76 -2.26
C GLY A 377 10.95 4.40 -0.84
N SER A 378 9.99 4.02 0.00
CA SER A 378 10.12 3.86 1.45
C SER A 378 9.62 2.50 1.98
N GLY A 379 9.73 1.43 1.19
CA GLY A 379 9.44 0.08 1.64
C GLY A 379 10.41 -0.48 2.70
N ILE A 380 10.19 -1.72 3.11
CA ILE A 380 10.94 -2.39 4.19
C ILE A 380 12.36 -2.87 3.81
N MET A 381 12.76 -2.87 2.54
CA MET A 381 14.03 -3.44 2.06
C MET A 381 15.24 -2.89 2.80
N LYS A 382 15.25 -1.57 3.06
CA LYS A 382 16.33 -0.92 3.81
C LYS A 382 16.55 -1.59 5.17
N ASN A 383 15.50 -2.02 5.85
CA ASN A 383 15.60 -2.69 7.15
C ASN A 383 16.30 -4.06 7.05
N PHE A 384 16.21 -4.74 5.90
CA PHE A 384 16.92 -6.00 5.67
C PHE A 384 18.39 -5.74 5.31
N ILE A 385 18.65 -4.76 4.45
CA ILE A 385 20.01 -4.34 4.07
C ILE A 385 20.80 -3.85 5.30
N ASP A 386 20.21 -2.99 6.13
CA ASP A 386 20.86 -2.41 7.31
C ASP A 386 21.27 -3.48 8.34
N LYS A 387 20.53 -4.60 8.43
CA LYS A 387 20.90 -5.75 9.28
C LYS A 387 22.17 -6.46 8.81
N LYS A 388 22.53 -6.31 7.54
CA LYS A 388 23.71 -6.93 6.93
C LYS A 388 24.85 -5.94 6.68
N ALA A 389 24.64 -4.64 6.91
CA ALA A 389 25.59 -3.58 6.60
C ALA A 389 26.97 -3.74 7.29
N ASN A 390 27.02 -4.43 8.44
CA ASN A 390 28.25 -4.68 9.19
C ASN A 390 28.93 -6.01 8.87
N ASP A 391 28.39 -6.83 7.96
CA ASP A 391 29.02 -8.07 7.52
C ASP A 391 29.91 -7.80 6.29
N PRO A 392 31.25 -7.72 6.45
CA PRO A 392 32.15 -7.42 5.34
C PRO A 392 32.19 -8.51 4.26
N LYS A 393 31.62 -9.70 4.53
CA LYS A 393 31.52 -10.79 3.56
C LYS A 393 30.21 -10.76 2.78
N HIS A 394 29.19 -10.06 3.27
CA HIS A 394 27.90 -10.00 2.61
C HIS A 394 28.00 -9.19 1.31
N LYS A 395 27.48 -9.76 0.23
CA LYS A 395 27.40 -9.13 -1.08
C LYS A 395 26.06 -9.44 -1.71
N ILE A 396 25.47 -8.44 -2.32
CA ILE A 396 24.21 -8.58 -3.03
C ILE A 396 24.52 -9.06 -4.44
N ASP A 397 24.08 -10.28 -4.76
CA ASP A 397 24.44 -10.95 -6.00
C ASP A 397 23.43 -10.72 -7.12
N PHE A 398 22.18 -10.46 -6.81
CA PHE A 398 21.12 -10.35 -7.81
C PHE A 398 20.31 -9.08 -7.59
N LEU A 399 19.81 -8.49 -8.68
CA LEU A 399 18.84 -7.40 -8.56
C LEU A 399 17.48 -7.98 -8.15
N MET A 400 17.05 -9.02 -8.86
CA MET A 400 15.69 -9.57 -8.75
C MET A 400 15.69 -11.03 -8.31
N THR A 401 14.72 -11.40 -7.49
CA THR A 401 14.44 -12.78 -7.10
C THR A 401 12.94 -13.08 -7.06
N PHE A 402 12.62 -14.37 -7.12
CA PHE A 402 11.29 -14.93 -6.87
C PHE A 402 11.17 -15.58 -5.49
N GLU A 403 12.27 -15.67 -4.74
CA GLU A 403 12.33 -16.37 -3.45
C GLU A 403 12.38 -15.37 -2.29
N THR A 404 11.55 -15.61 -1.27
CA THR A 404 11.39 -14.67 -0.15
C THR A 404 12.63 -14.58 0.73
N GLU A 405 13.35 -15.69 0.87
CA GLU A 405 14.53 -15.84 1.70
C GLU A 405 15.66 -14.91 1.23
N ASP A 406 15.79 -14.73 -0.07
CA ASP A 406 16.79 -13.85 -0.67
C ASP A 406 16.57 -12.39 -0.29
N ILE A 407 15.31 -11.99 -0.08
CA ILE A 407 14.99 -10.63 0.36
C ILE A 407 15.26 -10.48 1.85
N VAL A 408 14.80 -11.43 2.66
CA VAL A 408 14.99 -11.40 4.12
C VAL A 408 16.48 -11.44 4.48
N ASN A 409 17.29 -12.15 3.70
CA ASN A 409 18.74 -12.23 3.87
C ASN A 409 19.52 -11.10 3.17
N ALA A 410 18.83 -10.23 2.41
CA ALA A 410 19.40 -9.18 1.57
C ALA A 410 20.36 -9.68 0.47
N ASP A 411 20.16 -10.90 -0.02
CA ASP A 411 20.91 -11.47 -1.15
C ASP A 411 20.41 -10.96 -2.51
N ALA A 412 19.22 -10.35 -2.55
CA ALA A 412 18.67 -9.64 -3.69
C ALA A 412 17.99 -8.30 -3.29
N LEU A 413 17.92 -7.35 -4.23
CA LEU A 413 17.37 -6.00 -3.98
C LEU A 413 15.87 -5.85 -4.27
N ALA A 414 15.27 -6.76 -5.02
CA ALA A 414 13.89 -6.64 -5.47
C ALA A 414 13.21 -8.01 -5.54
N TYR A 415 11.96 -8.02 -5.09
CA TYR A 415 11.09 -9.19 -5.13
C TYR A 415 10.12 -9.07 -6.30
N PHE A 416 10.25 -9.93 -7.31
CA PHE A 416 9.50 -9.81 -8.55
C PHE A 416 7.97 -9.68 -8.39
N PRO A 417 7.29 -10.50 -7.57
CA PRO A 417 5.84 -10.32 -7.39
C PRO A 417 5.48 -9.03 -6.65
N ALA A 418 6.35 -8.48 -5.78
CA ALA A 418 6.12 -7.15 -5.21
C ALA A 418 6.30 -6.04 -6.27
N LYS A 419 7.19 -6.23 -7.25
CA LYS A 419 7.34 -5.31 -8.39
C LYS A 419 6.14 -5.33 -9.33
N MET A 420 5.47 -6.48 -9.46
CA MET A 420 4.19 -6.56 -10.15
C MET A 420 3.10 -5.80 -9.38
N LEU A 421 3.07 -5.91 -8.04
CA LEU A 421 2.13 -5.14 -7.22
C LEU A 421 2.39 -3.64 -7.30
N GLU A 422 3.64 -3.17 -7.21
CA GLU A 422 4.01 -1.74 -7.37
C GLU A 422 3.35 -1.12 -8.59
N ILE A 423 3.36 -1.83 -9.72
CA ILE A 423 2.78 -1.33 -10.97
C ILE A 423 1.25 -1.32 -10.91
N ALA A 424 0.63 -2.39 -10.41
CA ALA A 424 -0.82 -2.51 -10.29
C ALA A 424 -1.41 -1.45 -9.34
N ASP A 425 -0.73 -1.22 -8.22
CA ASP A 425 -1.06 -0.22 -7.22
C ASP A 425 -0.96 1.21 -7.78
N ILE A 426 0.20 1.59 -8.35
CA ILE A 426 0.37 2.90 -8.99
C ILE A 426 -0.68 3.14 -10.09
N TYR A 427 -0.97 2.12 -10.90
CA TYR A 427 -1.98 2.23 -11.96
C TYR A 427 -3.37 2.50 -11.39
N ASP A 428 -3.80 1.77 -10.36
CA ASP A 428 -5.12 1.96 -9.75
C ASP A 428 -5.22 3.34 -9.09
N SER A 429 -4.21 3.73 -8.31
CA SER A 429 -4.13 5.03 -7.65
C SER A 429 -4.23 6.19 -8.65
N LEU A 430 -3.48 6.14 -9.76
CA LEU A 430 -3.58 7.16 -10.81
C LEU A 430 -4.92 7.12 -11.57
N THR A 431 -5.49 5.93 -11.75
CA THR A 431 -6.81 5.76 -12.39
C THR A 431 -7.91 6.41 -11.56
N PHE A 432 -7.80 6.44 -10.23
CA PHE A 432 -8.83 6.98 -9.32
C PHE A 432 -8.43 8.28 -8.60
N MET A 433 -7.30 8.88 -8.98
CA MET A 433 -6.73 10.08 -8.33
C MET A 433 -7.72 11.26 -8.22
N ASN A 434 -8.69 11.37 -9.15
CA ASN A 434 -9.72 12.42 -9.13
C ASN A 434 -11.02 12.01 -8.39
N GLY A 435 -10.97 10.98 -7.54
CA GLY A 435 -12.13 10.46 -6.80
C GLY A 435 -12.96 9.42 -7.55
N SER A 436 -12.82 9.37 -8.87
CA SER A 436 -13.53 8.45 -9.77
C SER A 436 -12.60 7.95 -10.87
N ARG A 437 -12.97 6.83 -11.48
CA ARG A 437 -12.23 6.21 -12.59
C ARG A 437 -11.94 7.21 -13.71
N ASN A 438 -10.67 7.26 -14.14
CA ASN A 438 -10.22 8.03 -15.30
C ASN A 438 -10.90 7.50 -16.57
N LYS A 439 -11.44 8.41 -17.38
CA LYS A 439 -12.11 8.08 -18.64
C LYS A 439 -11.14 7.70 -19.76
N ASN A 440 -9.86 8.07 -19.62
CA ASN A 440 -8.79 7.82 -20.57
C ASN A 440 -7.71 6.96 -19.92
N PRO A 441 -7.92 5.65 -19.73
CA PRO A 441 -6.95 4.77 -19.08
C PRO A 441 -5.62 4.68 -19.85
N GLU A 442 -5.59 4.95 -21.16
CA GLU A 442 -4.32 5.03 -21.91
C GLU A 442 -3.42 6.15 -21.40
N GLU A 443 -3.99 7.30 -21.02
CA GLU A 443 -3.22 8.45 -20.51
C GLU A 443 -2.51 8.10 -19.20
N VAL A 444 -3.13 7.26 -18.36
CA VAL A 444 -2.52 6.78 -17.11
C VAL A 444 -1.28 5.94 -17.42
N VAL A 445 -1.35 5.02 -18.38
CA VAL A 445 -0.21 4.18 -18.76
C VAL A 445 0.91 5.02 -19.39
N MET A 446 0.56 5.99 -20.24
CA MET A 446 1.54 6.92 -20.83
C MET A 446 2.22 7.76 -19.76
N PHE A 447 1.46 8.27 -18.78
CA PHE A 447 2.00 9.00 -17.65
C PHE A 447 2.94 8.11 -16.82
N MET A 448 2.55 6.87 -16.54
CA MET A 448 3.40 5.94 -15.80
C MET A 448 4.73 5.68 -16.51
N ARG A 449 4.69 5.49 -17.84
CA ARG A 449 5.92 5.32 -18.64
C ARG A 449 6.82 6.55 -18.52
N ALA A 450 6.29 7.74 -18.76
CA ALA A 450 7.05 8.98 -18.72
C ALA A 450 7.71 9.21 -17.35
N MET A 451 6.94 9.03 -16.26
CA MET A 451 7.38 9.38 -14.91
C MET A 451 8.19 8.29 -14.18
N PHE A 452 7.92 7.01 -14.46
CA PHE A 452 8.49 5.89 -13.70
C PHE A 452 9.43 4.99 -14.51
N ILE A 453 9.61 5.26 -15.80
CA ILE A 453 10.61 4.60 -16.66
C ILE A 453 11.52 5.64 -17.32
N ASP A 454 10.97 6.58 -18.08
CA ASP A 454 11.75 7.46 -18.97
C ASP A 454 12.50 8.56 -18.20
N GLU A 455 11.84 9.27 -17.28
CA GLU A 455 12.49 10.27 -16.42
C GLU A 455 13.43 9.60 -15.41
N LYS A 456 12.89 8.63 -14.66
CA LYS A 456 13.61 7.83 -13.68
C LYS A 456 13.01 6.43 -13.64
N ILE A 457 13.88 5.43 -13.59
CA ILE A 457 13.48 4.03 -13.50
C ILE A 457 13.09 3.70 -12.06
N LYS A 458 11.82 3.93 -11.74
CA LYS A 458 11.20 3.70 -10.44
C LYS A 458 10.48 2.35 -10.39
N ILE A 459 9.90 1.88 -11.50
CA ILE A 459 9.23 0.57 -11.60
C ILE A 459 10.03 -0.39 -12.50
N ASP A 460 9.79 -1.71 -12.37
CA ASP A 460 10.51 -2.71 -13.19
C ASP A 460 10.11 -2.63 -14.68
N PRO A 461 11.05 -2.40 -15.61
CA PRO A 461 10.74 -2.24 -17.03
C PRO A 461 10.11 -3.48 -17.69
N ILE A 462 10.53 -4.68 -17.28
CA ILE A 462 9.98 -5.94 -17.82
C ILE A 462 8.54 -6.13 -17.32
N ALA A 463 8.29 -5.95 -16.03
CA ALA A 463 6.98 -6.06 -15.43
C ALA A 463 6.03 -4.99 -15.97
N PHE A 464 6.50 -3.77 -16.20
CA PHE A 464 5.68 -2.69 -16.77
C PHE A 464 5.31 -2.96 -18.23
N SER A 465 6.24 -3.48 -19.03
CA SER A 465 5.97 -3.94 -20.40
C SER A 465 4.92 -5.05 -20.43
N LEU A 466 5.02 -6.03 -19.53
CA LEU A 466 4.04 -7.11 -19.40
C LEU A 466 2.68 -6.61 -18.90
N PHE A 467 2.67 -5.66 -17.98
CA PHE A 467 1.44 -5.05 -17.47
C PHE A 467 0.72 -4.25 -18.57
N SER A 468 1.47 -3.50 -19.38
CA SER A 468 0.92 -2.79 -20.54
C SER A 468 0.28 -3.77 -21.54
N GLN A 469 0.94 -4.89 -21.85
CA GLN A 469 0.36 -5.93 -22.71
C GLN A 469 -0.88 -6.57 -22.09
N PHE A 470 -0.88 -6.81 -20.78
CA PHE A 470 -2.03 -7.30 -20.03
C PHE A 470 -3.24 -6.35 -20.15
N LEU A 471 -3.05 -5.04 -19.97
CA LEU A 471 -4.11 -4.05 -20.11
C LEU A 471 -4.70 -4.04 -21.52
N SER A 472 -3.87 -4.17 -22.55
CA SER A 472 -4.33 -4.30 -23.95
C SER A 472 -5.13 -5.58 -24.18
N ASP A 473 -4.54 -6.73 -23.87
CA ASP A 473 -5.11 -8.04 -24.22
C ASP A 473 -6.36 -8.38 -23.39
N VAL A 474 -6.34 -8.07 -22.09
CA VAL A 474 -7.37 -8.48 -21.13
C VAL A 474 -8.36 -7.35 -20.88
N LYS A 475 -7.87 -6.12 -20.67
CA LYS A 475 -8.72 -4.95 -20.35
C LYS A 475 -9.17 -4.16 -21.57
N GLY A 476 -8.60 -4.41 -22.76
CA GLY A 476 -8.99 -3.74 -24.00
C GLY A 476 -8.56 -2.28 -24.08
N ILE A 477 -7.53 -1.89 -23.33
CA ILE A 477 -6.98 -0.53 -23.31
C ILE A 477 -5.95 -0.42 -24.43
N ASN A 478 -6.18 0.45 -25.41
CA ASN A 478 -5.36 0.51 -26.62
C ASN A 478 -4.09 1.34 -26.39
N ILE A 479 -3.06 0.71 -25.84
CA ILE A 479 -1.77 1.37 -25.60
C ILE A 479 -1.01 1.45 -26.93
N ILE A 480 -0.92 2.64 -27.51
CA ILE A 480 -0.11 2.89 -28.70
C ILE A 480 1.35 2.93 -28.25
N GLU A 481 2.13 1.88 -28.55
CA GLU A 481 3.60 1.93 -28.40
C GLU A 481 4.14 2.91 -29.46
N GLN A 482 4.77 4.01 -29.02
CA GLN A 482 5.58 4.88 -29.88
C GLN A 482 7.02 4.38 -29.97
#